data_AF-A0A140LJ82-F1
#
_entry.id   AF-A0A140LJ82-F1
#
_cell.length_a   1.000
_cell.length_b   1.000
_cell.length_c   1.000
_cell.angle_alpha   90.00
_cell.angle_beta   90.00
_cell.angle_gamma   90.00
#
_symmetry.space_group_name_H-M   'P 1'
#
loop_
_entity.id
_entity.type
_entity.pdbx_description
1 polymer ?
#
loop_
_entity_poly.entity_id
_entity_poly.type
_entity_poly.pdbx_seq_one_letter_code
_entity_poly.pdbx_strand_id
1 'polypeptide(L)' 'MEKGSLKSKNEKEQLSKAKASVSSLNKVIQTKLTVGNLGLGLVVIQNGPYLQISHLINKGAAASDGILQPGMARCV' A
#
# COMPACT_ATOMS: atom_id res chain seq x y z
N MET A 1 34.07 -29.79 4.09
CA MET A 1 33.91 -28.33 4.33
C MET A 1 32.43 -28.04 4.52
N GLU A 2 32.15 -27.10 5.40
CA GLU A 2 30.99 -27.06 6.29
C GLU A 2 29.64 -26.71 5.62
N LYS A 3 28.55 -27.23 6.21
CA LYS A 3 27.18 -26.83 5.89
C LYS A 3 26.88 -25.49 6.55
N GLY A 4 26.91 -24.41 5.77
CA GLY A 4 26.42 -23.10 6.20
C GLY A 4 24.90 -23.08 6.30
N SER A 5 24.37 -23.32 7.50
CA SER A 5 22.97 -23.08 7.83
C SER A 5 22.66 -21.58 7.73
N LEU A 6 21.89 -21.18 6.72
CA LEU A 6 21.36 -19.82 6.64
C LEU A 6 20.26 -19.67 7.71
N LYS A 7 20.66 -19.03 8.82
CA LYS A 7 19.86 -18.70 9.98
C LYS A 7 18.70 -17.78 9.58
N SER A 8 17.50 -18.33 9.47
CA SER A 8 16.27 -17.55 9.33
C SER A 8 16.10 -16.68 10.58
N LYS A 9 16.15 -15.35 10.40
CA LYS A 9 15.85 -14.39 11.46
C LYS A 9 14.35 -14.44 11.74
N ASN A 10 13.99 -15.13 12.81
CA ASN A 10 12.67 -15.06 13.43
C ASN A 10 12.57 -13.74 14.22
N GLU A 11 12.26 -12.64 13.52
CA GLU A 11 11.82 -11.41 14.18
C GLU A 11 10.34 -11.57 14.56
N LYS A 12 10.09 -11.54 15.88
CA LYS A 12 8.79 -11.71 16.52
C LYS A 12 7.70 -10.92 15.80
N GLU A 13 6.85 -11.63 15.06
CA GLU A 13 5.58 -11.10 14.56
C GLU A 13 4.72 -10.70 15.76
N GLN A 14 4.58 -9.39 15.98
CA GLN A 14 3.58 -8.86 16.89
C GLN A 14 2.21 -8.95 16.19
N LEU A 15 1.61 -10.14 16.23
CA LEU A 15 0.26 -10.39 15.72
C LEU A 15 -0.77 -9.79 16.69
N SER A 16 -1.04 -8.49 16.58
CA SER A 16 -2.21 -7.89 17.23
C SER A 16 -3.46 -8.26 16.45
N LYS A 17 -4.21 -9.25 16.95
CA LYS A 17 -5.49 -9.72 16.40
C LYS A 17 -6.57 -8.64 16.51
N ALA A 18 -6.63 -7.72 15.56
CA ALA A 18 -7.77 -6.82 15.39
C ALA A 18 -8.86 -7.51 14.56
N LYS A 19 -9.77 -8.25 15.22
CA LYS A 19 -10.93 -8.85 14.54
C LYS A 19 -12.17 -7.99 14.78
N ALA A 20 -12.26 -6.86 14.07
CA ALA A 20 -13.51 -6.13 13.95
C ALA A 20 -14.29 -6.72 12.76
N SER A 21 -15.40 -7.40 13.05
CA SER A 21 -16.31 -7.93 12.03
C SER A 21 -17.27 -6.83 11.59
N VAL A 22 -16.80 -5.94 10.71
CA VAL A 22 -17.67 -4.97 10.03
C VAL A 22 -17.95 -5.51 8.62
N SER A 23 -19.03 -6.27 8.49
CA SER A 23 -19.40 -6.96 7.26
C SER A 23 -20.38 -6.13 6.42
N SER A 24 -19.98 -4.93 5.97
CA SER A 24 -20.65 -4.17 4.89
C SER A 24 -20.11 -2.74 4.66
N LEU A 25 -18.79 -2.55 4.53
CA LEU A 25 -18.22 -1.27 4.08
C LEU A 25 -17.79 -1.36 2.61
N ASN A 26 -18.63 -0.88 1.70
CA ASN A 26 -18.25 -0.59 0.31
C ASN A 26 -18.17 0.93 0.13
N LYS A 27 -16.97 1.50 0.35
CA LYS A 27 -16.72 2.93 0.20
C LYS A 27 -15.74 3.13 -0.95
N VAL A 28 -16.19 3.83 -1.99
CA VAL A 28 -15.32 4.30 -3.07
C VAL A 28 -14.67 5.61 -2.62
N ILE A 29 -13.36 5.71 -2.78
CA ILE A 29 -12.59 6.93 -2.52
C ILE A 29 -12.20 7.52 -3.87
N GLN A 30 -12.58 8.77 -4.12
CA GLN A 30 -12.22 9.51 -5.30
C GLN A 30 -11.57 10.83 -4.88
N THR A 31 -10.44 11.16 -5.48
CA THR A 31 -9.76 12.44 -5.27
C THR A 31 -9.26 12.98 -6.62
N LYS A 32 -9.08 14.30 -6.70
CA LYS A 32 -8.49 14.97 -7.85
C LYS A 32 -7.07 15.35 -7.49
N LEU A 33 -6.10 14.70 -8.13
CA LEU A 33 -4.70 15.03 -7.95
C LEU A 33 -4.26 16.04 -9.01
N THR A 34 -3.72 17.17 -8.57
CA THR A 34 -3.00 18.09 -9.46
C THR A 34 -1.62 17.52 -9.75
N VAL A 35 -1.30 17.33 -11.03
CA VAL A 35 0.00 16.80 -11.45
C VAL A 35 1.09 17.82 -11.13
N GLY A 36 2.05 17.43 -10.27
CA GLY A 36 3.22 18.25 -9.95
C GLY A 36 4.43 17.89 -10.80
N ASN A 37 5.59 18.46 -10.45
CA ASN A 37 6.84 18.22 -11.20
C ASN A 37 7.31 16.76 -11.16
N LEU A 38 6.93 16.01 -10.11
CA LEU A 38 7.19 14.56 -9.97
C LEU A 38 6.03 13.71 -10.50
N GLY A 39 5.11 14.31 -11.26
CA GLY A 39 3.86 13.68 -11.68
C GLY A 39 2.89 13.48 -10.51
N LEU A 40 2.16 12.36 -10.55
CA LEU A 40 1.24 11.97 -9.47
C LEU A 40 1.97 11.43 -8.24
N GLY A 41 3.20 10.90 -8.40
CA GLY A 41 3.98 10.33 -7.30
C GLY A 41 3.37 9.06 -6.70
N LEU A 42 3.04 8.08 -7.54
CA LEU A 42 2.43 6.80 -7.14
C LEU A 42 3.37 5.65 -7.50
N VAL A 43 3.48 4.65 -6.63
CA VAL A 43 4.05 3.33 -6.95
C VAL A 43 2.90 2.32 -6.94
N VAL A 44 2.55 1.82 -8.13
CA VAL A 44 1.46 0.85 -8.32
C VAL A 44 1.99 -0.53 -8.67
N ILE A 45 1.28 -1.55 -8.21
CA ILE A 45 1.53 -2.95 -8.55
C ILE A 45 0.28 -3.54 -9.21
N GLN A 46 0.47 -4.42 -10.18
CA GLN A 46 -0.64 -5.16 -10.77
C GLN A 46 -1.09 -6.24 -9.79
N ASN A 47 -2.37 -6.20 -9.40
CA ASN A 47 -2.99 -7.17 -8.52
C ASN A 47 -4.27 -7.71 -9.20
N GLY A 48 -4.07 -8.68 -10.09
CA GLY A 48 -5.13 -9.22 -10.95
C GLY A 48 -5.57 -8.22 -12.03
N PRO A 49 -6.87 -8.03 -12.26
CA PRO A 49 -7.38 -7.07 -13.25
C PRO A 49 -7.28 -5.61 -12.80
N TYR A 50 -6.71 -5.36 -11.62
CA TYR A 50 -6.64 -4.03 -11.00
C TYR A 50 -5.20 -3.61 -10.73
N LEU A 51 -5.00 -2.31 -10.58
CA LEU A 51 -3.77 -1.75 -10.04
C LEU A 51 -3.97 -1.45 -8.55
N GLN A 52 -2.99 -1.77 -7.73
CA GLN A 52 -3.01 -1.44 -6.30
C GLN A 52 -1.90 -0.43 -6.00
N ILE A 53 -2.23 0.60 -5.22
CA ILE A 53 -1.22 1.54 -4.73
C ILE A 53 -0.41 0.85 -3.63
N SER A 54 0.88 0.66 -3.88
CA SER A 54 1.83 0.03 -2.96
C SER A 54 2.62 1.04 -2.14
N HIS A 55 2.93 2.20 -2.72
CA HIS A 55 3.64 3.28 -2.05
C HIS A 55 3.32 4.63 -2.68
N LEU A 56 3.49 5.71 -1.92
CA LEU A 56 3.38 7.08 -2.41
C LEU A 56 4.77 7.72 -2.39
N ILE A 57 5.14 8.39 -3.47
CA ILE A 57 6.42 9.09 -3.53
C ILE A 57 6.33 10.30 -2.62
N ASN A 58 7.27 10.41 -1.67
CA ASN A 58 7.35 11.57 -0.78
C ASN A 58 7.47 12.86 -1.61
N LYS A 59 6.71 13.90 -1.23
CA LYS A 59 6.55 15.17 -1.98
C LYS A 59 5.85 15.05 -3.34
N GLY A 60 5.33 13.86 -3.69
CA GLY A 60 4.48 13.66 -4.86
C GLY A 60 3.04 14.12 -4.60
N ALA A 61 2.28 14.39 -5.67
CA ALA A 61 0.91 14.90 -5.55
C ALA A 61 0.00 14.00 -4.70
N ALA A 62 0.09 12.68 -4.88
CA ALA A 62 -0.70 11.72 -4.13
C ALA A 62 -0.34 11.67 -2.63
N ALA A 63 0.93 11.87 -2.29
CA ALA A 63 1.37 11.93 -0.88
C ALA A 63 0.89 13.23 -0.20
N SER A 64 0.86 14.34 -0.94
CA SER A 64 0.41 15.64 -0.44
C SER A 64 -1.11 15.73 -0.27
N ASP A 65 -1.88 15.02 -1.10
CA ASP A 65 -3.35 14.99 -1.05
C ASP A 65 -3.87 14.25 0.21
N GLY A 66 -3.14 13.23 0.69
CA GLY A 66 -3.43 12.52 1.94
C GLY A 66 -4.68 11.64 1.94
N ILE A 67 -5.53 11.74 0.91
CA ILE A 67 -6.76 10.94 0.75
C ILE A 67 -6.42 9.53 0.23
N LEU A 68 -5.49 9.43 -0.71
CA LEU A 68 -5.00 8.14 -1.19
C LEU A 68 -4.03 7.54 -0.19
N GLN A 69 -4.26 6.27 0.18
CA GLN A 69 -3.38 5.53 1.08
C GLN A 69 -2.94 4.20 0.45
N PRO A 70 -1.66 3.80 0.65
CA PRO A 70 -1.20 2.48 0.26
C PRO A 70 -2.06 1.36 0.85
N GLY A 71 -2.31 0.31 0.06
CA GLY A 71 -3.07 -0.86 0.51
C GLY A 71 -4.60 -0.67 0.62
N MET A 72 -5.11 0.56 0.56
CA MET A 72 -6.55 0.83 0.56
C MET A 72 -7.15 0.91 -0.84
N ALA A 73 -6.37 1.40 -1.80
CA ALA A 73 -6.86 1.69 -3.14
C ALA A 73 -6.61 0.53 -4.11
N ARG A 74 -7.70 -0.10 -4.58
CA ARG A 74 -7.73 -0.79 -5.87
C ARG A 74 -8.21 0.20 -6.92
N CYS A 75 -7.34 0.52 -7.86
CA CYS A 75 -7.66 1.32 -9.03
C CYS A 75 -8.19 0.38 -10.13
N VAL A 76 -9.37 0.72 -10.65
CA VAL A 76 -10.00 0.09 -11.83
C VAL A 76 -9.60 0.86 -13.06
#